data_AF-A0A917IZ20-F1
#
_entry.id   AF-A0A917IZ20-F1
#
_cell.length_a   1.000
_cell.length_b   1.000
_cell.length_c   1.000
_cell.angle_alpha   90.00
_cell.angle_beta   90.00
_cell.angle_gamma   90.00
#
_symmetry.space_group_name_H-M   'P 1'
#
loop_
_entity.id
_entity.type
_entity.pdbx_description
1 polymer ?
#
loop_
_entity_poly.entity_id
_entity_poly.type
_entity_poly.pdbx_seq_one_letter_code
_entity_poly.pdbx_strand_id
1 'polypeptide(L)' 'MTSQNFNNVMALSWEIQRNKKYKRSRALLCAWAIYLNEDIMVFRLVRKHRHRQNIANPQRLTLFKN' A
#
# COMPACT_ATOMS: atom_id res chain seq x y z
N MET A 1 -0.02 11.54 -11.53
CA MET A 1 0.16 10.09 -11.32
C MET A 1 0.83 9.51 -12.54
N THR A 2 1.93 8.79 -12.36
CA THR A 2 2.69 8.19 -13.46
C THR A 2 2.05 6.85 -13.87
N SER A 3 2.35 6.37 -15.08
CA SER A 3 1.90 5.05 -15.55
C SER A 3 2.31 3.92 -14.59
N GLN A 4 3.45 4.08 -13.92
CA GLN A 4 3.93 3.13 -12.92
C GLN A 4 2.99 3.04 -11.71
N ASN A 5 2.45 4.17 -11.25
CA ASN A 5 1.55 4.19 -10.10
C ASN A 5 0.22 3.52 -10.41
N PHE A 6 -0.27 3.65 -11.64
CA PHE A 6 -1.48 2.93 -12.08
C PHE A 6 -1.25 1.41 -12.12
N ASN A 7 -0.11 0.96 -12.65
CA ASN A 7 0.24 -0.46 -12.67
C ASN A 7 0.31 -1.04 -11.24
N ASN A 8 0.88 -0.29 -10.32
CA ASN A 8 1.01 -0.64 -8.92
C ASN A 8 -0.35 -0.75 -8.20
N VAL A 9 -1.24 0.23 -8.37
CA VAL A 9 -2.62 0.18 -7.86
C VAL A 9 -3.37 -1.01 -8.45
N MET A 10 -3.17 -1.28 -9.75
CA MET A 10 -3.78 -2.42 -10.41
C MET A 10 -3.28 -3.74 -9.82
N ALA A 11 -1.97 -3.94 -9.68
CA ALA A 11 -1.41 -5.12 -9.04
C ALA A 11 -1.95 -5.33 -7.62
N LEU A 12 -1.95 -4.27 -6.79
CA LEU A 12 -2.49 -4.30 -5.44
C LEU A 12 -3.98 -4.68 -5.42
N SER A 13 -4.77 -4.14 -6.35
CA SER A 13 -6.20 -4.47 -6.45
C SER A 13 -6.44 -5.94 -6.82
N TRP A 14 -5.56 -6.55 -7.61
CA TRP A 14 -5.64 -7.98 -7.94
C TRP A 14 -5.30 -8.85 -6.73
N GLU A 15 -4.32 -8.46 -5.92
CA GLU A 15 -4.00 -9.15 -4.67
C GLU A 15 -5.15 -9.07 -3.66
N ILE A 16 -5.74 -7.88 -3.48
CA ILE A 16 -6.91 -7.70 -2.61
C ILE A 16 -8.08 -8.56 -3.08
N GLN A 17 -8.34 -8.58 -4.39
CA GLN A 17 -9.39 -9.42 -4.97
C GLN A 17 -9.16 -10.90 -4.69
N ARG A 18 -7.93 -11.42 -4.90
CA ARG A 18 -7.61 -12.84 -4.64
C ARG A 18 -7.71 -13.20 -3.16
N ASN A 19 -7.17 -12.36 -2.29
CA ASN A 19 -7.09 -12.64 -0.86
C ASN A 19 -8.44 -12.48 -0.13
N LYS A 20 -9.26 -11.50 -0.53
CA LYS A 20 -10.52 -11.18 0.14
C LYS A 20 -11.76 -11.62 -0.64
N LYS A 21 -11.58 -12.18 -1.85
CA LYS A 21 -12.67 -12.60 -2.77
C LYS A 21 -13.66 -11.47 -3.07
N TYR A 22 -13.19 -10.22 -3.09
CA TYR A 22 -14.03 -9.06 -3.39
C TYR A 22 -14.27 -8.89 -4.88
N LYS A 23 -15.38 -8.22 -5.23
CA LYS A 23 -15.62 -7.76 -6.60
C LYS A 23 -14.50 -6.81 -7.04
N ARG A 24 -14.14 -6.87 -8.32
CA ARG A 24 -13.04 -6.11 -8.93
C ARG A 24 -13.10 -4.60 -8.61
N SER A 25 -14.29 -4.00 -8.68
CA SER A 25 -14.52 -2.58 -8.39
C SER A 25 -14.22 -2.23 -6.94
N ARG A 26 -14.69 -3.06 -5.99
CA ARG A 26 -14.41 -2.88 -4.56
C ARG A 26 -12.93 -3.06 -4.24
N ALA A 27 -12.27 -4.03 -4.87
CA ALA A 27 -10.83 -4.24 -4.70
C ALA A 27 -10.01 -3.07 -5.26
N LEU A 28 -10.42 -2.48 -6.39
CA LEU A 28 -9.80 -1.28 -6.95
C LEU A 28 -9.95 -0.07 -6.03
N LEU A 29 -11.15 0.15 -5.50
CA LEU A 29 -11.41 1.24 -4.54
C LEU A 29 -10.52 1.10 -3.29
N CYS A 30 -10.39 -0.12 -2.76
CA CYS A 30 -9.51 -0.38 -1.62
C CYS A 30 -8.03 -0.11 -1.95
N ALA A 31 -7.56 -0.58 -3.11
CA ALA A 31 -6.19 -0.33 -3.55
C ALA A 31 -5.91 1.17 -3.72
N TRP A 32 -6.88 1.92 -4.26
CA TRP A 32 -6.78 3.36 -4.39
C TRP A 32 -6.73 4.09 -3.06
N ALA A 33 -7.58 3.69 -2.11
CA ALA A 33 -7.59 4.25 -0.77
C ALA A 33 -6.26 3.98 -0.04
N ILE A 34 -5.65 2.80 -0.24
CA ILE A 34 -4.33 2.47 0.31
C ILE A 34 -3.25 3.34 -0.32
N TYR A 35 -3.26 3.50 -1.65
CA TYR A 35 -2.32 4.37 -2.36
C TYR A 35 -2.40 5.84 -1.89
N LEU A 36 -3.62 6.38 -1.74
CA LEU A 36 -3.80 7.76 -1.25
C LEU A 36 -3.36 7.96 0.21
N ASN A 37 -3.36 6.89 1.02
CA ASN A 37 -3.00 6.94 2.43
C ASN A 37 -1.70 6.19 2.71
N GLU A 38 -0.86 6.00 1.69
CA GLU A 38 0.37 5.21 1.75
C GLU A 38 1.27 5.69 2.90
N ASP A 39 1.50 7.00 2.99
CA ASP A 39 2.34 7.62 4.02
C ASP A 39 1.81 7.38 5.44
N ILE A 40 0.48 7.47 5.62
CA ILE A 40 -0.18 7.29 6.93
C ILE A 40 -0.13 5.81 7.35
N MET A 41 -0.36 4.91 6.39
CA MET A 41 -0.32 3.47 6.60
C MET A 41 1.08 2.99 6.96
N VAL A 42 2.09 3.45 6.21
CA VAL A 42 3.51 3.21 6.50
C VAL A 42 3.86 3.72 7.89
N PHE A 43 3.51 4.98 8.21
CA PHE A 43 3.77 5.55 9.53
C PHE A 43 3.16 4.73 10.66
N ARG A 44 1.90 4.28 10.50
CA ARG A 44 1.22 3.43 11.49
C ARG A 44 1.87 2.06 11.61
N LEU A 45 2.30 1.46 10.51
CA LEU A 45 3.01 0.17 10.50
C LEU A 45 4.35 0.29 11.22
N VAL A 46 5.15 1.32 10.90
CA VAL A 46 6.42 1.62 11.58
C VAL A 46 6.17 1.81 13.07
N ARG A 47 5.19 2.64 13.45
CA ARG A 47 4.86 2.90 14.86
C ARG A 47 4.44 1.62 15.60
N LYS A 48 3.67 0.74 14.95
CA LYS A 48 3.21 -0.54 15.52
C LYS A 48 4.34 -1.57 15.65
N HIS A 49 5.29 -1.57 14.72
CA HIS A 49 6.39 -2.54 14.68
C HIS A 49 7.70 -2.03 15.30
N ARG A 50 7.76 -0.77 15.76
CA ARG A 50 8.92 -0.12 16.41
C ARG A 50 9.44 -0.84 17.66
N HIS A 51 8.67 -1.74 18.25
CA HIS A 51 9.09 -2.55 19.40
C HIS A 51 10.15 -3.61 19.05
N ARG A 52 10.31 -3.95 17.76
CA ARG A 52 11.46 -4.69 17.22
C ARG A 52 12.38 -3.65 16.56
N GLN A 53 13.68 -3.70 16.86
CA GLN A 53 14.72 -2.68 16.61
C GLN A 53 14.99 -2.27 15.14
N ASN A 54 13.98 -2.24 14.26
CA ASN A 54 14.13 -1.78 12.90
C ASN A 54 13.89 -0.26 12.85
N ILE A 55 14.98 0.50 12.98
CA ILE A 55 15.01 1.93 12.65
C ILE A 55 14.87 2.04 11.13
N ALA A 56 13.65 1.89 10.65
CA ALA A 56 13.35 2.04 9.24
C ALA A 56 13.35 3.53 8.90
N ASN A 57 14.25 3.94 8.00
CA ASN A 57 14.34 5.33 7.55
C ASN A 57 13.01 5.73 6.87
N PRO A 58 12.26 6.70 7.39
CA PRO A 58 10.93 7.08 6.87
C PRO A 58 10.96 7.43 5.38
N GLN A 59 12.07 7.97 4.89
CA GLN A 59 12.26 8.36 3.49
C GLN A 59 12.43 7.17 2.53
N ARG A 60 12.68 5.96 3.04
CA ARG A 60 12.81 4.71 2.24
C ARG A 60 11.59 3.81 2.33
N LEU A 61 10.57 4.23 3.07
CA LEU A 61 9.37 3.45 3.31
C LEU A 61 8.25 3.93 2.39
N THR A 62 8.40 3.64 1.11
CA THR A 62 7.29 3.75 0.17
C THR A 62 6.75 2.34 -0.09
N LEU A 63 5.42 2.20 -0.07
CA LEU A 63 4.71 0.99 -0.50
C LEU A 63 4.99 0.70 -1.97
N PHE A 64 5.23 1.74 -2.77
CA PHE A 64 5.59 1.62 -4.18
C PHE A 64 6.99 2.18 -4.45
N LYS A 65 7.84 1.38 -5.13
CA LYS A 65 9.16 1.82 -5.61
C LYS A 65 8.96 2.74 -6.82
N ASN A 66 9.58 3.93 -6.76
CA ASN A 66 9.78 4.77 -7.94
C ASN A 66 10.80 4.13 -8.89
#